data_AF-A0A821T527-F1
#
_entry.id   AF-A0A821T527-F1
#
_cell.length_a   1.000
_cell.length_b   1.000
_cell.length_c   1.000
_cell.angle_alpha   90.00
_cell.angle_beta   90.00
_cell.angle_gamma   90.00
#
_symmetry.space_group_name_H-M   'P 1'
#
loop_
_entity.id
_entity.type
_entity.pdbx_description
1 polymer ?
#
loop_
_entity_poly.entity_id
_entity_poly.type
_entity_poly.pdbx_seq_one_letter_code
_entity_poly.pdbx_strand_id
1 'polypeptide(L)' 'MHDNARCYTARVTQQFLREVDLRTMDWPALSSDINPVEHLWDELKQRVRARNPAHSSLEELKAALLEEWEGIPQDTVEK' A
#
# COMPACT_ATOMS: atom_id res chain seq x y z
N MET A 1 6.68 -8.89 -1.66
CA MET A 1 7.32 -7.84 -2.48
C MET A 1 7.41 -6.60 -1.60
N HIS A 2 8.57 -5.97 -1.49
CA HIS A 2 8.75 -4.70 -0.76
C HIS A 2 9.72 -3.82 -1.54
N ASP A 3 9.61 -2.51 -1.40
CA ASP A 3 10.61 -1.59 -1.93
C ASP A 3 11.92 -1.77 -1.15
N ASN A 4 13.08 -1.66 -1.79
CA ASN A 4 14.37 -1.86 -1.12
C ASN A 4 14.75 -0.69 -0.18
N ALA A 5 13.77 -0.10 0.51
CA ALA A 5 14.01 0.94 1.50
C ALA A 5 14.94 0.40 2.60
N ARG A 6 15.75 1.31 3.18
CA ARG A 6 16.82 0.94 4.13
C ARG A 6 16.31 0.17 5.36
N CYS A 7 15.06 0.38 5.75
CA CYS A 7 14.43 -0.37 6.84
C CYS A 7 14.18 -1.85 6.49
N TYR A 8 13.90 -2.17 5.23
CA TYR A 8 13.69 -3.55 4.76
C TYR A 8 14.99 -4.30 4.48
N THR A 9 16.08 -3.58 4.18
CA THR A 9 17.42 -4.16 4.00
C THR A 9 18.24 -4.21 5.29
N ALA A 10 17.72 -3.66 6.39
CA ALA A 10 18.36 -3.73 7.70
C ALA A 10 18.53 -5.19 8.17
N ARG A 11 19.64 -5.48 8.84
CA ARG A 11 20.00 -6.85 9.30
C ARG A 11 18.91 -7.48 10.17
N VAL A 12 18.30 -6.70 11.06
CA VAL A 12 17.23 -7.17 11.96
C VAL A 12 16.00 -7.61 11.16
N THR A 13 15.57 -6.79 10.20
CA THR A 13 14.44 -7.08 9.33
C THR A 13 14.71 -8.31 8.45
N GLN A 14 15.90 -8.40 7.86
CA GLN A 14 16.32 -9.56 7.06
C GLN A 14 16.40 -10.85 7.88
N GLN A 15 16.81 -10.76 9.14
CA GLN A 15 16.80 -11.91 10.05
C GLN A 15 15.39 -12.36 10.36
N PHE A 16 14.50 -11.43 10.72
CA PHE A 16 13.09 -11.76 10.98
C PHE A 16 12.43 -12.42 9.77
N LEU A 17 12.61 -11.87 8.56
CA LEU A 17 12.04 -12.43 7.33
C LEU A 17 12.50 -13.87 7.08
N ARG A 18 13.75 -14.21 7.41
CA ARG A 18 14.26 -15.58 7.36
C ARG A 18 13.64 -16.49 8.43
N GLU A 19 13.43 -15.98 9.64
CA GLU A 19 12.83 -16.75 10.74
C GLU A 19 11.38 -17.14 10.45
N VAL A 20 10.64 -16.29 9.72
CA VAL A 20 9.25 -16.57 9.31
C VAL A 20 9.12 -17.23 7.93
N ASP A 21 10.23 -17.71 7.34
CA ASP A 21 10.31 -18.31 6.00
C ASP A 21 9.67 -17.48 4.88
N LEU A 22 9.73 -16.15 5.00
CA LEU A 22 9.24 -15.24 3.97
C LEU A 22 10.35 -14.97 2.95
N ARG A 23 10.14 -15.45 1.72
CA ARG A 23 11.03 -15.19 0.59
C ARG A 23 10.88 -13.75 0.11
N THR A 24 11.98 -13.00 0.16
CA THR A 24 12.09 -11.69 -0.49
C THR A 24 12.35 -11.87 -1.97
N MET A 25 11.77 -11.01 -2.80
CA MET A 25 12.00 -10.98 -4.25
C MET A 25 13.06 -9.92 -4.55
N ASP A 26 14.00 -10.21 -5.46
CA ASP A 26 14.99 -9.23 -5.92
C ASP A 26 14.26 -8.14 -6.73
N TRP A 27 14.15 -6.94 -6.14
CA TRP A 27 13.48 -5.81 -6.77
C TRP A 27 14.50 -4.81 -7.33
N PRO A 28 14.31 -4.25 -8.53
CA PRO A 28 15.18 -3.18 -9.02
C PRO A 28 15.00 -1.91 -8.17
N ALA A 29 16.09 -1.17 -7.96
CA ALA A 29 16.02 0.14 -7.32
C ALA A 29 15.20 1.12 -8.21
N LEU A 30 14.42 2.01 -7.57
CA LEU A 30 13.58 3.03 -8.24
C LEU A 30 12.43 2.49 -9.12
N SER A 31 11.99 1.25 -8.92
CA SER A 31 10.80 0.71 -9.59
C SER A 31 9.51 0.95 -8.80
N SER A 32 9.22 2.21 -8.45
CA SER A 32 7.94 2.59 -7.83
C SER A 32 6.76 2.34 -8.76
N ASP A 33 6.95 2.54 -10.07
CA ASP A 33 5.93 2.36 -11.11
C ASP A 33 5.45 0.90 -11.24
N ILE A 34 6.26 -0.07 -10.77
CA ILE A 34 5.98 -1.51 -10.82
C ILE A 34 5.35 -2.01 -9.51
N ASN A 35 5.16 -1.14 -8.50
CA ASN A 35 4.56 -1.54 -7.24
C ASN A 35 3.02 -1.40 -7.31
N PRO A 36 2.24 -2.50 -7.41
CA PRO A 36 0.77 -2.44 -7.48
C PRO A 36 0.17 -1.76 -6.24
N VAL A 37 0.89 -1.72 -5.11
CA VAL A 37 0.45 -1.02 -3.91
C VAL A 37 0.39 0.50 -4.10
N GLU A 38 1.27 1.10 -4.91
CA GLU A 38 1.26 2.55 -5.17
C GLU A 38 0.03 2.94 -5.99
N HIS A 39 -0.31 2.15 -7.01
CA HIS A 39 -1.52 2.34 -7.82
C HIS A 39 -2.79 2.23 -6.96
N LEU A 40 -2.84 1.27 -6.04
CA LEU A 40 -3.94 1.14 -5.09
C LEU A 40 -4.06 2.34 -4.16
N TRP A 41 -2.93 2.86 -3.66
CA TRP A 41 -2.94 4.06 -2.83
C TRP A 41 -3.46 5.27 -3.57
N ASP A 42 -3.06 5.46 -4.83
CA ASP A 42 -3.51 6.58 -5.64
C ASP A 42 -5.01 6.50 -5.94
N GLU A 43 -5.54 5.32 -6.28
CA GLU A 43 -6.98 5.10 -6.45
C GLU A 43 -7.75 5.39 -5.16
N LEU A 44 -7.29 4.87 -4.01
CA LEU A 44 -7.92 5.13 -2.72
C LEU A 44 -7.94 6.63 -2.39
N LYS A 45 -6.82 7.33 -2.62
CA LYS A 45 -6.71 8.78 -2.44
C LYS A 45 -7.71 9.53 -3.33
N GLN A 46 -7.89 9.11 -4.59
CA GLN A 46 -8.85 9.72 -5.51
C GLN A 46 -10.29 9.52 -5.04
N ARG A 47 -10.67 8.29 -4.68
CA ARG A 47 -12.01 7.96 -4.17
C ARG A 47 -12.38 8.73 -2.91
N VAL A 48 -11.48 8.74 -1.92
CA VAL A 48 -11.69 9.47 -0.65
C VAL A 48 -11.79 10.99 -0.86
N ARG A 49 -11.05 11.56 -1.84
CA ARG A 49 -11.16 12.99 -2.21
C ARG A 49 -12.44 13.33 -2.96
N ALA A 50 -13.01 12.38 -3.70
CA ALA A 50 -14.24 12.58 -4.46
C ALA A 50 -15.51 12.55 -3.59
N ARG A 51 -15.41 12.11 -2.32
CA ARG A 51 -16.53 12.10 -1.38
C ARG A 51 -17.09 13.49 -1.10
N ASN A 52 -18.41 13.57 -1.01
CA ASN A 52 -19.15 14.78 -0.68
C ASN A 52 -20.30 14.42 0.28
N PRO A 53 -20.41 15.04 1.48
CA PRO A 53 -19.53 16.09 2.02
C PRO A 53 -18.11 15.60 2.30
N ALA A 54 -17.15 16.52 2.26
CA ALA A 54 -15.78 16.24 2.66
C ALA A 54 -15.74 15.84 4.14
N HIS A 55 -14.82 14.94 4.47
CA HIS A 55 -14.55 14.55 5.85
C HIS A 55 -13.99 15.74 6.63
N SER A 56 -14.57 15.97 7.81
CA SER A 56 -14.26 17.10 8.68
C SER A 56 -13.56 16.69 9.98
N SER A 57 -13.53 15.39 10.26
CA SER A 57 -12.84 14.80 11.42
C SER A 57 -11.93 13.63 11.02
N LEU A 58 -10.99 13.30 11.91
CA LEU A 58 -10.13 12.13 11.73
C LEU A 58 -10.92 10.82 11.73
N GLU A 59 -12.01 10.73 12.49
CA GLU A 59 -12.86 9.54 12.56
C GLU A 59 -13.63 9.33 11.26
N GLU A 60 -14.19 10.42 10.70
CA GLU A 60 -14.85 10.40 9.39
C GLU A 60 -13.88 10.01 8.27
N LEU A 61 -12.64 10.53 8.30
CA LEU A 61 -11.62 10.16 7.33
C LEU A 61 -11.24 8.67 7.45
N LYS A 62 -11.10 8.14 8.68
CA LYS A 62 -10.80 6.72 8.90
C LYS A 62 -11.93 5.83 8.40
N ALA A 63 -13.19 6.17 8.71
CA ALA A 63 -14.35 5.43 8.20
C ALA A 63 -14.40 5.46 6.67
N ALA A 64 -14.17 6.63 6.08
CA ALA A 64 -14.14 6.79 4.63
C ALA A 64 -13.04 5.99 3.95
N LEU A 65 -11.84 5.93 4.54
CA LEU A 65 -10.75 5.10 4.04
C LEU A 65 -11.12 3.62 4.02
N LEU A 66 -11.75 3.12 5.09
CA LEU A 66 -12.17 1.71 5.17
C LEU A 66 -13.28 1.38 4.16
N GLU A 67 -14.29 2.24 4.05
CA GLU A 67 -15.39 2.04 3.11
C GLU A 67 -14.93 2.07 1.65
N GLU A 68 -14.09 3.05 1.27
CA GLU A 68 -13.55 3.11 -0.10
C GLU A 68 -12.58 1.96 -0.39
N TRP A 69 -11.83 1.51 0.62
CA TRP A 69 -10.93 0.35 0.49
C TRP A 69 -11.71 -0.94 0.16
N GLU A 70 -12.80 -1.21 0.88
CA GLU A 70 -13.67 -2.36 0.60
C GLU A 70 -14.38 -2.25 -0.76
N GLY A 71 -14.56 -1.02 -1.26
CA GLY A 71 -15.16 -0.75 -2.56
C GLY A 71 -14.23 -0.86 -3.76
N ILE A 72 -12.91 -1.04 -3.55
CA ILE A 72 -11.94 -1.14 -4.66
C ILE A 72 -12.12 -2.50 -5.36
N PRO A 73 -12.47 -2.54 -6.66
CA PRO A 73 -12.53 -3.80 -7.40
C PRO A 73 -11.17 -4.49 -7.43
N GLN A 74 -11.17 -5.81 -7.30
CA GLN A 74 -9.93 -6.59 -7.30
C GLN A 74 -9.17 -6.48 -8.63
N ASP A 75 -9.86 -6.22 -9.74
CA ASP A 75 -9.28 -5.93 -11.06
C ASP A 75 -8.38 -4.67 -11.06
N THR A 76 -8.50 -3.79 -10.07
CA THR A 76 -7.61 -2.64 -9.88
C THR A 76 -6.23 -3.06 -9.33
N VAL A 77 -6.13 -4.25 -8.72
CA VAL A 77 -4.89 -4.81 -8.15
C VAL A 77 -4.02 -5.49 -9.23
N GLU A 78 -4.62 -5.91 -10.34
CA GLU A 78 -3.99 -6.78 -11.36
C GLU A 78 -3.47 -6.03 -12.60
N LYS A 79 -3.55 -4.69 -12.63
CA LYS A 79 -3.00 -3.85 -13.71
C LYS A 79 -1.56 -3.44 -13.45
#